data_AF-A0A3Q8V7P1-F1
#
_entry.id   AF-A0A3Q8V7P1-F1
#
_cell.length_a   1.000
_cell.length_b   1.000
_cell.length_c   1.000
_cell.angle_alpha   90.00
_cell.angle_beta   90.00
_cell.angle_gamma   90.00
#
_symmetry.space_group_name_H-M   'P 1'
#
loop_
_entity.id
_entity.type
_entity.pdbx_description
1 polymer ?
#
loop_
_entity_poly.entity_id
_entity_poly.type
_entity_poly.pdbx_seq_one_letter_code
_entity_poly.pdbx_strand_id
1 'polypeptide(L)'
;MVDGTADTQELWPQLLQVVKERMRFAWILLSQNASVLFYDGTTLTLNMFSRGAYDTLISSDCRIVLDEVLAELVNPPPAVELLVQGKIPSPPGPEDSTHVHAPGAASATDTSPEPDEPLTSILHRILAQTAFLLYEDGNSQAAALLADVEDLEHFPGDRPEEGEDIALIVPLYLVGRFTPEVLAAIQPLFVHVAARHDLLVDNVSAIPALPETGDEWRQNLQEKLINKTPPSQGPGLCVKETAATLSADGFAFHSQEQLLVYEALKRAQAQLPQDSTIAVFPLPRGRLGSGRAWVPDFIVTASGRVGAIEVGDPHPHEHVAADAALDRSWRSSGIAHIERILLKGFSADREVDAVVRQFLTRLREHH
;
A
#
# COMPACT_ATOMS: atom_id res chain seq x y z
N MET A 1 39.03 -19.90 -17.90
CA MET A 1 37.96 -19.76 -16.91
C MET A 1 38.33 -18.52 -16.14
N VAL A 2 37.71 -17.40 -16.50
CA VAL A 2 38.08 -16.04 -16.04
C VAL A 2 37.07 -15.64 -14.95
N ASP A 3 37.57 -14.99 -13.91
CA ASP A 3 36.91 -14.68 -12.64
C ASP A 3 35.67 -13.77 -12.76
N GLY A 4 34.47 -14.33 -12.94
CA GLY A 4 33.21 -13.54 -12.95
C GLY A 4 32.82 -12.96 -11.58
N THR A 5 33.33 -13.51 -10.48
CA THR A 5 33.01 -13.02 -9.12
C THR A 5 33.77 -11.75 -8.74
N ALA A 6 34.97 -11.53 -9.31
CA ALA A 6 35.78 -10.35 -9.01
C ALA A 6 35.18 -9.08 -9.65
N ASP A 7 34.74 -9.18 -10.91
CA ASP A 7 34.13 -8.06 -11.64
C ASP A 7 32.75 -7.67 -11.04
N THR A 8 32.03 -8.64 -10.45
CA THR A 8 30.73 -8.40 -9.80
C THR A 8 30.83 -7.46 -8.59
N GLN A 9 31.86 -7.65 -7.74
CA GLN A 9 32.05 -6.86 -6.52
C GLN A 9 32.46 -5.41 -6.84
N GLU A 10 33.10 -5.17 -7.98
CA GLU A 10 33.51 -3.82 -8.40
C GLU A 10 32.43 -3.11 -9.22
N LEU A 11 31.67 -3.83 -10.06
CA LEU A 11 30.66 -3.24 -10.95
C LEU A 11 29.45 -2.70 -10.18
N TRP A 12 28.94 -3.43 -9.19
CA TRP A 12 27.70 -3.05 -8.48
C TRP A 12 27.81 -1.73 -7.71
N PRO A 13 28.87 -1.48 -6.90
CA PRO A 13 29.03 -0.19 -6.24
C PRO A 13 29.19 0.97 -7.22
N GLN A 14 29.90 0.77 -8.33
CA GLN A 14 30.08 1.79 -9.37
C GLN A 14 28.76 2.11 -10.07
N LEU A 15 27.97 1.10 -10.41
CA LEU A 15 26.63 1.26 -10.96
C LEU A 15 25.74 2.07 -10.03
N LEU A 16 25.67 1.70 -8.74
CA LEU A 16 24.86 2.43 -7.77
C LEU A 16 25.32 3.88 -7.61
N GLN A 17 26.62 4.16 -7.70
CA GLN A 17 27.14 5.52 -7.64
C GLN A 17 26.66 6.36 -8.82
N VAL A 18 26.72 5.84 -10.05
CA VAL A 18 26.27 6.58 -11.24
C VAL A 18 24.74 6.72 -11.25
N VAL A 19 23.99 5.68 -10.85
CA VAL A 19 22.52 5.76 -10.72
C VAL A 19 22.13 6.81 -9.68
N LYS A 20 22.88 6.95 -8.57
CA LYS A 20 22.62 7.97 -7.53
C LYS A 20 22.67 9.40 -8.07
N GLU A 21 23.63 9.69 -8.94
CA GLU A 21 23.78 11.01 -9.58
C GLU A 21 22.69 11.27 -10.64
N ARG A 22 22.16 10.21 -11.26
CA ARG A 22 21.14 10.29 -12.31
C ARG A 22 19.72 10.39 -11.76
N MET A 23 19.34 9.45 -10.89
CA MET A 23 17.99 9.35 -10.32
C MET A 23 18.03 8.75 -8.92
N ARG A 24 17.95 9.61 -7.90
CA ARG A 24 17.98 9.22 -6.48
C ARG A 24 16.95 8.15 -6.12
N PHE A 25 15.77 8.17 -6.74
CA PHE A 25 14.73 7.16 -6.53
C PHE A 25 15.14 5.78 -7.08
N ALA A 26 15.70 5.72 -8.29
CA ALA A 26 16.22 4.47 -8.87
C ALA A 26 17.37 3.90 -8.03
N TRP A 27 18.23 4.77 -7.48
CA TRP A 27 19.29 4.37 -6.57
C TRP A 27 18.75 3.77 -5.28
N ILE A 28 17.79 4.43 -4.62
CA ILE A 28 17.13 3.90 -3.40
C ILE A 28 16.47 2.56 -3.67
N LEU A 29 15.76 2.44 -4.79
CA LEU A 29 15.08 1.21 -5.19
C LEU A 29 16.08 0.06 -5.34
N LEU A 30 17.16 0.26 -6.08
CA LEU A 30 18.17 -0.77 -6.35
C LEU A 30 19.02 -1.08 -5.12
N SER A 31 19.48 -0.07 -4.37
CA SER A 31 20.39 -0.28 -3.24
C SER A 31 19.74 -1.01 -2.07
N GLN A 32 18.42 -0.85 -1.89
CA GLN A 32 17.69 -1.43 -0.76
C GLN A 32 16.95 -2.72 -1.14
N ASN A 33 16.61 -2.92 -2.42
CA ASN A 33 15.74 -4.02 -2.83
C ASN A 33 16.37 -4.96 -3.87
N ALA A 34 17.63 -4.73 -4.27
CA ALA A 34 18.32 -5.58 -5.23
C ALA A 34 19.74 -5.95 -4.76
N SER A 35 20.18 -7.16 -5.09
CA SER A 35 21.59 -7.56 -5.02
C SER A 35 22.03 -8.25 -6.29
N VAL A 36 23.32 -8.18 -6.63
CA VAL A 36 23.83 -8.97 -7.76
C VAL A 36 23.98 -10.42 -7.33
N LEU A 37 23.38 -11.33 -8.10
CA LEU A 37 23.58 -12.76 -7.94
C LEU A 37 24.78 -13.25 -8.74
N PHE A 38 24.91 -12.75 -9.97
CA PHE A 38 25.90 -13.21 -10.91
C PHE A 38 26.13 -12.19 -12.02
N TYR A 39 27.38 -12.09 -12.47
CA TYR A 39 27.76 -11.36 -13.67
C TYR A 39 28.87 -12.12 -14.41
N ASP A 40 28.68 -12.36 -15.70
CA ASP A 40 29.66 -13.09 -16.54
C ASP A 40 30.28 -12.23 -17.67
N GLY A 41 30.07 -10.92 -17.63
CA GLY A 41 30.50 -10.01 -18.69
C GLY A 41 29.48 -9.83 -19.83
N THR A 42 28.48 -10.71 -19.93
CA THR A 42 27.43 -10.63 -20.97
C THR A 42 26.02 -10.53 -20.38
N THR A 43 25.81 -11.07 -19.19
CA THR A 43 24.53 -11.03 -18.47
C THR A 43 24.79 -10.63 -17.02
N LEU A 44 23.99 -9.68 -16.53
CA LEU A 44 23.93 -9.25 -15.14
C LEU A 44 22.63 -9.78 -14.53
N THR A 45 22.72 -10.72 -13.59
CA THR A 45 21.57 -11.26 -12.86
C THR A 45 21.42 -10.57 -11.52
N LEU A 46 20.30 -9.89 -11.31
CA LEU A 46 19.95 -9.24 -10.05
C LEU A 46 18.87 -10.06 -9.31
N ASN A 47 19.04 -10.24 -8.01
CA ASN A 47 17.98 -10.70 -7.11
C ASN A 47 17.23 -9.51 -6.54
N MET A 48 15.93 -9.47 -6.79
CA MET A 48 15.01 -8.54 -6.15
C MET A 48 14.47 -9.17 -4.86
N PHE A 49 14.66 -8.50 -3.72
CA PHE A 49 14.19 -8.97 -2.42
C PHE A 49 12.69 -8.79 -2.22
N SER A 50 12.08 -7.88 -2.99
CA SER A 50 10.66 -7.56 -2.96
C SER A 50 10.06 -7.64 -4.36
N ARG A 51 8.90 -8.31 -4.48
CA ARG A 51 8.12 -8.34 -5.72
C ARG A 51 7.66 -6.94 -6.12
N GLY A 52 7.26 -6.10 -5.15
CA GLY A 52 6.87 -4.72 -5.41
C GLY A 52 8.02 -3.85 -5.92
N ALA A 53 9.25 -4.10 -5.47
CA ALA A 53 10.43 -3.40 -5.98
C ALA A 53 10.81 -3.85 -7.40
N TYR A 54 10.66 -5.15 -7.70
CA TYR A 54 10.75 -5.67 -9.07
C TYR A 54 9.72 -5.00 -9.99
N ASP A 55 8.45 -4.97 -9.57
CA ASP A 55 7.36 -4.40 -10.37
C ASP A 55 7.61 -2.90 -10.60
N THR A 56 8.07 -2.16 -9.57
CA THR A 56 8.44 -0.75 -9.66
C THR A 56 9.63 -0.51 -10.59
N LEU A 57 10.66 -1.37 -10.55
CA LEU A 57 11.83 -1.25 -11.42
C LEU A 57 11.42 -1.37 -12.88
N ILE A 58 10.56 -2.35 -13.21
CA ILE A 58 10.07 -2.60 -14.57
C ILE A 58 9.05 -1.55 -15.05
N SER A 59 8.17 -1.08 -14.17
CA SER A 59 7.06 -0.19 -14.54
C SER A 59 7.42 1.30 -14.54
N SER A 60 8.65 1.66 -14.15
CA SER A 60 9.10 3.05 -14.05
C SER A 60 10.36 3.31 -14.86
N ASP A 61 10.70 4.59 -15.03
CA ASP A 61 11.92 5.02 -15.72
C ASP A 61 13.22 4.54 -15.04
N CYS A 62 13.11 3.92 -13.85
CA CYS A 62 14.25 3.30 -13.17
C CYS A 62 14.91 2.21 -14.02
N ARG A 63 14.15 1.44 -14.82
CA ARG A 63 14.73 0.46 -15.75
C ARG A 63 15.53 1.12 -16.86
N ILE A 64 15.02 2.21 -17.41
CA ILE A 64 15.69 2.95 -18.49
C ILE A 64 17.01 3.50 -17.97
N VAL A 65 17.01 4.10 -16.78
CA VAL A 65 18.24 4.62 -16.17
C VAL A 65 19.22 3.51 -15.81
N LEU A 66 18.76 2.35 -15.36
CA LEU A 66 19.62 1.20 -15.12
C LEU A 66 20.33 0.75 -16.41
N ASP A 67 19.58 0.61 -17.51
CA ASP A 67 20.12 0.18 -18.80
C ASP A 67 21.07 1.25 -19.39
N GLU A 68 20.76 2.54 -19.27
CA GLU A 68 21.63 3.66 -19.69
C GLU A 68 22.95 3.70 -18.91
N VAL A 69 22.90 3.53 -17.59
CA VAL A 69 24.09 3.51 -16.74
C VAL A 69 24.94 2.26 -17.03
N LEU A 70 24.31 1.11 -17.30
CA LEU A 70 25.02 -0.10 -17.70
C LEU A 70 25.74 0.08 -19.04
N ALA A 71 25.12 0.75 -20.02
CA ALA A 71 25.76 1.06 -21.30
C ALA A 71 26.90 2.08 -21.20
N GLU A 72 26.89 2.93 -20.16
CA GLU A 72 27.99 3.86 -19.86
C GLU A 72 29.19 3.14 -19.22
N LEU A 73 28.91 2.20 -18.31
CA LEU A 73 29.95 1.49 -17.54
C LEU A 73 30.55 0.29 -18.28
N VAL A 74 29.76 -0.38 -19.13
CA VAL A 74 30.17 -1.61 -19.82
C VAL A 74 29.76 -1.54 -21.30
N ASN A 75 30.74 -1.75 -22.18
CA ASN A 75 30.51 -1.77 -23.63
C ASN A 75 31.10 -3.05 -24.25
N PRO A 76 30.27 -3.97 -24.78
CA PRO A 76 28.81 -3.87 -24.98
C PRO A 76 27.99 -3.99 -23.68
N PRO A 77 26.79 -3.37 -23.59
CA PRO A 77 25.97 -3.45 -22.39
C PRO A 77 25.50 -4.89 -22.13
N PRO A 78 25.57 -5.37 -20.87
CA PRO A 78 25.11 -6.71 -20.52
C PRO A 78 23.58 -6.80 -20.51
N ALA A 79 23.05 -8.00 -20.80
CA ALA A 79 21.63 -8.29 -20.61
C ALA A 79 21.29 -8.31 -19.12
N VAL A 80 20.18 -7.67 -18.71
CA VAL A 80 19.75 -7.66 -17.31
C VAL A 80 18.70 -8.74 -17.08
N GLU A 81 19.03 -9.71 -16.24
CA GLU A 81 18.09 -10.72 -15.75
C GLU A 81 17.68 -10.41 -14.31
N LEU A 82 16.39 -10.46 -14.02
CA LEU A 82 15.84 -10.14 -12.71
C LEU A 82 15.17 -11.36 -12.12
N LEU A 83 15.62 -11.81 -10.95
CA LEU A 83 14.98 -12.85 -10.14
C LEU A 83 14.25 -12.20 -8.97
N VAL A 84 13.22 -12.85 -8.43
CA VAL A 84 12.57 -12.41 -7.19
C VAL A 84 12.76 -13.49 -6.15
N GLN A 85 13.43 -13.16 -5.03
CA GLN A 85 13.80 -14.11 -3.96
C GLN A 85 14.48 -15.39 -4.50
N GLY A 86 15.38 -15.24 -5.46
CA GLY A 86 16.14 -16.36 -6.04
C GLY A 86 15.34 -17.29 -6.97
N LYS A 87 14.10 -16.94 -7.33
CA LYS A 87 13.25 -17.70 -8.25
C LYS A 87 12.99 -16.91 -9.54
N ILE A 88 13.06 -17.59 -10.69
CA ILE A 88 12.57 -17.05 -11.97
C ILE A 88 11.05 -16.88 -11.86
N PRO A 89 10.48 -15.69 -12.09
CA PRO A 89 9.04 -15.50 -12.01
C PRO A 89 8.32 -16.48 -12.95
N SER A 90 7.59 -17.44 -12.38
CA SER A 90 6.80 -18.43 -13.11
C SER A 90 5.31 -18.15 -12.93
N PRO A 91 4.46 -18.43 -13.94
CA PRO A 91 3.02 -18.23 -13.85
C PRO A 91 2.36 -19.22 -12.87
N PRO A 92 1.18 -18.90 -12.29
CA PRO A 92 0.63 -19.65 -11.17
C PRO A 92 -0.03 -20.97 -11.62
N GLY A 93 0.34 -22.06 -10.96
CA GLY A 93 -0.31 -23.39 -11.04
C GLY A 93 -0.55 -23.95 -9.63
N PRO A 94 -1.47 -24.92 -9.46
CA PRO A 94 -2.08 -25.24 -8.19
C PRO A 94 -1.17 -26.05 -7.25
N GLU A 95 -1.47 -25.89 -5.96
CA GLU A 95 -0.77 -26.34 -4.76
C GLU A 95 -0.45 -27.84 -4.72
N ASP A 96 0.72 -28.18 -4.16
CA ASP A 96 0.83 -29.37 -3.30
C ASP A 96 1.86 -29.14 -2.18
N SER A 97 1.48 -29.62 -1.02
CA SER A 97 2.13 -29.47 0.28
C SER A 97 2.97 -30.70 0.59
N THR A 98 4.24 -30.55 0.99
CA THR A 98 4.90 -31.57 1.83
C THR A 98 6.04 -30.97 2.68
N HIS A 99 5.86 -31.04 3.99
CA HIS A 99 6.86 -30.86 5.05
C HIS A 99 8.02 -31.87 4.96
N VAL A 100 9.26 -31.47 5.31
CA VAL A 100 10.16 -32.25 6.19
C VAL A 100 11.09 -31.30 6.99
N HIS A 101 11.12 -31.49 8.31
CA HIS A 101 12.05 -30.93 9.29
C HIS A 101 13.43 -31.61 9.26
N ALA A 102 14.52 -30.89 9.54
CA ALA A 102 15.47 -31.16 10.66
C ALA A 102 16.72 -30.25 10.62
N PRO A 103 17.42 -30.06 11.77
CA PRO A 103 18.14 -28.82 12.10
C PRO A 103 19.67 -28.92 12.13
N GLY A 104 20.32 -27.75 12.13
CA GLY A 104 21.60 -27.52 12.82
C GLY A 104 22.77 -27.06 11.95
N ALA A 105 23.19 -25.80 12.13
CA ALA A 105 24.55 -25.43 12.58
C ALA A 105 24.75 -23.91 12.44
N ALA A 106 25.28 -23.32 13.51
CA ALA A 106 25.57 -21.90 13.65
C ALA A 106 26.66 -21.39 12.68
N SER A 107 26.59 -20.11 12.36
CA SER A 107 27.78 -19.27 12.19
C SER A 107 27.43 -17.84 12.60
N ALA A 108 28.12 -17.36 13.64
CA ALA A 108 28.20 -15.97 14.02
C ALA A 108 29.36 -15.31 13.26
N THR A 109 29.11 -14.15 12.65
CA THR A 109 30.02 -13.04 12.27
C THR A 109 29.19 -12.13 11.36
N ASP A 110 29.32 -10.82 11.30
CA ASP A 110 30.11 -9.81 12.00
C ASP A 110 29.44 -8.49 11.58
N THR A 111 29.26 -7.57 12.50
CA THR A 111 28.48 -6.36 12.31
C THR A 111 29.32 -5.30 11.59
N SER A 112 28.83 -4.78 10.46
CA SER A 112 29.30 -3.51 9.89
C SER A 112 28.10 -2.62 9.58
N PRO A 113 28.23 -1.29 9.75
CA PRO A 113 27.10 -0.43 10.07
C PRO A 113 26.25 -0.15 8.83
N GLU A 114 25.00 -0.58 8.87
CA GLU A 114 23.98 -0.16 7.93
C GLU A 114 23.71 1.35 8.07
N PRO A 115 23.30 2.04 7.00
CA PRO A 115 22.79 3.40 7.11
C PRO A 115 21.56 3.41 8.01
N ASP A 116 21.57 4.24 9.06
CA ASP A 116 20.50 4.35 10.06
C ASP A 116 19.10 4.32 9.41
N GLU A 117 18.43 3.16 9.46
CA GLU A 117 17.01 3.06 9.12
C GLU A 117 16.26 3.99 10.10
N PRO A 118 15.35 4.85 9.63
CA PRO A 118 14.64 5.74 10.53
C PRO A 118 13.90 4.88 11.57
N LEU A 119 14.14 5.16 12.86
CA LEU A 119 13.56 4.42 14.00
C LEU A 119 12.04 4.18 13.85
N THR A 120 11.32 5.12 13.23
CA THR A 120 9.90 5.00 12.90
C THR A 120 9.58 3.77 12.03
N SER A 121 10.43 3.44 11.04
CA SER A 121 10.28 2.26 10.17
C SER A 121 10.51 0.96 10.95
N ILE A 122 11.50 0.97 11.86
CA ILE A 122 11.81 -0.16 12.74
C ILE A 122 10.63 -0.42 13.69
N LEU A 123 10.10 0.63 14.34
CA LEU A 123 8.94 0.52 15.24
C LEU A 123 7.68 0.02 14.52
N HIS A 124 7.41 0.49 13.30
CA HIS A 124 6.31 -0.03 12.49
C HIS A 124 6.48 -1.51 12.13
N ARG A 125 7.71 -1.94 11.86
CA ARG A 125 8.02 -3.35 11.59
C ARG A 125 7.82 -4.22 12.83
N ILE A 126 8.24 -3.74 14.00
CA ILE A 126 8.03 -4.41 15.29
C ILE A 126 6.53 -4.56 15.58
N LEU A 127 5.75 -3.49 15.38
CA LEU A 127 4.29 -3.53 15.54
C LEU A 127 3.66 -4.61 14.65
N ALA A 128 4.00 -4.61 13.36
CA ALA A 128 3.46 -5.57 12.39
C ALA A 128 3.80 -7.01 12.76
N GLN A 129 5.08 -7.30 13.04
CA GLN A 129 5.54 -8.64 13.44
C GLN A 129 4.86 -9.11 14.72
N THR A 130 4.69 -8.23 15.71
CA THR A 130 3.99 -8.54 16.96
C THR A 130 2.51 -8.88 16.71
N ALA A 131 1.84 -8.12 15.84
CA ALA A 131 0.44 -8.37 15.49
C ALA A 131 0.25 -9.73 14.79
N PHE A 132 1.14 -10.09 13.86
CA PHE A 132 1.09 -11.39 13.19
C PHE A 132 1.37 -12.55 14.16
N LEU A 133 2.35 -12.41 15.07
CA LEU A 133 2.63 -13.45 16.08
C LEU A 133 1.45 -13.65 17.04
N LEU A 134 0.77 -12.57 17.46
CA LEU A 134 -0.44 -12.68 18.27
C LEU A 134 -1.57 -13.40 17.52
N TYR A 135 -1.70 -13.16 16.22
CA TYR A 135 -2.69 -13.86 15.40
C TYR A 135 -2.38 -15.35 15.30
N GLU A 136 -1.12 -15.72 15.05
CA GLU A 136 -0.66 -17.12 15.01
C GLU A 136 -0.81 -17.83 16.34
N ASP A 137 -0.62 -17.12 17.47
CA ASP A 137 -0.83 -17.62 18.83
C ASP A 137 -2.31 -17.72 19.23
N GLY A 138 -3.25 -17.37 18.32
CA GLY A 138 -4.70 -17.43 18.54
C GLY A 138 -5.29 -16.23 19.27
N ASN A 139 -4.47 -15.24 19.64
CA ASN A 139 -4.85 -13.99 20.28
C ASN A 139 -5.38 -12.96 19.26
N SER A 140 -6.42 -13.35 18.51
CA SER A 140 -7.00 -12.54 17.41
C SER A 140 -7.51 -11.17 17.86
N GLN A 141 -7.97 -11.04 19.12
CA GLN A 141 -8.43 -9.77 19.67
C GLN A 141 -7.28 -8.77 19.83
N ALA A 142 -6.13 -9.21 20.37
CA ALA A 142 -4.97 -8.34 20.56
C ALA A 142 -4.33 -7.97 19.21
N ALA A 143 -4.28 -8.93 18.27
CA ALA A 143 -3.81 -8.67 16.91
C ALA A 143 -4.66 -7.63 16.16
N ALA A 144 -5.99 -7.71 16.28
CA ALA A 144 -6.89 -6.71 15.68
C ALA A 144 -6.69 -5.32 16.30
N LEU A 145 -6.52 -5.25 17.63
CA LEU A 145 -6.25 -3.97 18.31
C LEU A 145 -4.91 -3.35 17.90
N LEU A 146 -3.86 -4.15 17.68
CA LEU A 146 -2.59 -3.65 17.16
C LEU A 146 -2.68 -3.13 15.73
N ALA A 147 -3.58 -3.68 14.91
CA ALA A 147 -3.82 -3.20 13.54
C ALA A 147 -4.53 -1.83 13.50
N ASP A 148 -5.22 -1.45 14.58
CA ASP A 148 -5.90 -0.15 14.73
C ASP A 148 -5.03 0.90 15.46
N VAL A 149 -3.75 0.60 15.73
CA VAL A 149 -2.78 1.56 16.25
C VAL A 149 -2.40 2.54 15.14
N GLU A 150 -2.51 3.84 15.42
CA GLU A 150 -2.26 4.90 14.44
C GLU A 150 -0.78 5.24 14.32
N ASP A 151 -0.05 5.22 15.44
CA ASP A 151 1.40 5.51 15.49
C ASP A 151 2.06 4.89 16.74
N LEU A 152 3.39 4.95 16.80
CA LEU A 152 4.18 4.60 17.98
C LEU A 152 5.05 5.78 18.41
N GLU A 153 4.89 6.19 19.67
CA GLU A 153 5.81 7.11 20.33
C GLU A 153 6.76 6.33 21.23
N HIS A 154 8.05 6.68 21.19
CA HIS A 154 9.08 6.11 22.05
C HIS A 154 9.54 7.17 23.05
N PHE A 155 9.65 6.78 24.31
CA PHE A 155 10.17 7.61 25.38
C PHE A 155 11.48 6.98 25.85
N PRO A 156 12.65 7.54 25.47
CA PRO A 156 13.92 7.01 25.92
C PRO A 156 14.03 7.16 27.44
N GLY A 157 14.51 6.11 28.11
CA GLY A 157 14.80 6.16 29.54
C GLY A 157 15.82 7.25 29.88
N ASP A 158 15.77 7.77 31.11
CA ASP A 158 16.73 8.80 31.59
C ASP A 158 18.17 8.25 31.64
N ARG A 159 18.33 6.92 31.58
CA ARG A 159 19.62 6.22 31.61
C ARG A 159 19.73 5.22 30.46
N PRO A 160 20.93 5.02 29.90
CA PRO A 160 21.16 4.05 28.81
C PRO A 160 21.01 2.58 29.22
N GLU A 161 20.86 2.30 30.52
CA GLU A 161 20.61 0.95 31.06
C GLU A 161 19.10 0.70 31.33
N GLU A 162 18.26 1.73 31.19
CA GLU A 162 16.80 1.65 31.23
C GLU A 162 16.30 1.51 29.78
N GLY A 163 15.43 0.52 29.53
CA GLY A 163 14.83 0.33 28.22
C GLY A 163 13.87 1.49 27.88
N GLU A 164 13.50 1.55 26.61
CA GLU A 164 12.53 2.53 26.12
C GLU A 164 11.12 2.16 26.55
N ASP A 165 10.34 3.17 26.95
CA ASP A 165 8.91 3.04 27.12
C ASP A 165 8.22 3.33 25.79
N ILE A 166 7.45 2.38 25.29
CA ILE A 166 6.73 2.52 24.02
C ILE A 166 5.25 2.80 24.28
N ALA A 167 4.73 3.84 23.65
CA ALA A 167 3.33 4.19 23.67
C ALA A 167 2.69 3.92 22.30
N LEU A 168 1.69 3.03 22.31
CA LEU A 168 0.80 2.78 21.18
C LEU A 168 -0.20 3.94 21.10
N ILE A 169 -0.10 4.75 20.05
CA ILE A 169 -1.01 5.86 19.81
C ILE A 169 -2.28 5.31 19.18
N VAL A 170 -3.38 5.40 19.93
CA VAL A 170 -4.65 4.80 19.52
C VAL A 170 -5.79 5.82 19.56
N PRO A 171 -6.83 5.64 18.73
CA PRO A 171 -8.03 6.47 18.83
C PRO A 171 -8.61 6.45 20.25
N LEU A 172 -9.09 7.60 20.74
CA LEU A 172 -9.56 7.77 22.13
C LEU A 172 -10.61 6.71 22.57
N TYR A 173 -11.46 6.25 21.65
CA TYR A 173 -12.48 5.24 21.92
C TYR A 173 -11.96 3.81 22.01
N LEU A 174 -10.76 3.54 21.47
CA LEU A 174 -10.09 2.24 21.55
C LEU A 174 -9.21 2.10 22.78
N VAL A 175 -8.80 3.19 23.43
CA VAL A 175 -7.97 3.15 24.66
C VAL A 175 -8.56 2.18 25.69
N GLY A 176 -9.88 2.22 25.92
CA GLY A 176 -10.56 1.32 26.86
C GLY A 176 -10.60 -0.15 26.45
N ARG A 177 -10.22 -0.50 25.21
CA ARG A 177 -10.11 -1.87 24.71
C ARG A 177 -8.74 -2.49 24.99
N PHE A 178 -7.72 -1.68 25.24
CA PHE A 178 -6.40 -2.13 25.69
C PHE A 178 -6.44 -2.39 27.20
N THR A 179 -7.15 -3.44 27.59
CA THR A 179 -7.24 -3.84 29.00
C THR A 179 -5.89 -4.35 29.50
N PRO A 180 -5.65 -4.39 30.82
CA PRO A 180 -4.40 -4.93 31.38
C PRO A 180 -4.09 -6.35 30.88
N GLU A 181 -5.11 -7.18 30.65
CA GLU A 181 -4.97 -8.54 30.12
C GLU A 181 -4.49 -8.54 28.66
N VAL A 182 -5.01 -7.62 27.84
CA VAL A 182 -4.59 -7.47 26.44
C VAL A 182 -3.16 -6.95 26.36
N LEU A 183 -2.80 -5.95 27.17
CA LEU A 183 -1.44 -5.42 27.24
C LEU A 183 -0.46 -6.50 27.74
N ALA A 184 -0.85 -7.32 28.71
CA ALA A 184 -0.05 -8.45 29.19
C ALA A 184 0.19 -9.53 28.12
N ALA A 185 -0.71 -9.67 27.14
CA ALA A 185 -0.51 -10.55 25.99
C ALA A 185 0.42 -9.93 24.93
N ILE A 186 0.31 -8.62 24.71
CA ILE A 186 1.10 -7.88 23.71
C ILE A 186 2.54 -7.69 24.15
N GLN A 187 2.77 -7.21 25.37
CA GLN A 187 4.07 -6.79 25.87
C GLN A 187 5.19 -7.84 25.70
N PRO A 188 5.04 -9.11 26.12
CA PRO A 188 6.14 -10.07 26.00
C PRO A 188 6.55 -10.37 24.56
N LEU A 189 5.58 -10.37 23.63
CA LEU A 189 5.87 -10.55 22.20
C LEU A 189 6.49 -9.30 21.61
N PHE A 190 6.00 -8.12 21.97
CA PHE A 190 6.54 -6.85 21.50
C PHE A 190 8.01 -6.68 21.92
N VAL A 191 8.33 -6.93 23.19
CA VAL A 191 9.71 -6.88 23.71
C VAL A 191 10.61 -7.89 23.01
N HIS A 192 10.12 -9.12 22.80
CA HIS A 192 10.87 -10.17 22.10
C HIS A 192 11.14 -9.84 20.62
N VAL A 193 10.23 -9.13 19.97
CA VAL A 193 10.42 -8.66 18.59
C VAL A 193 11.37 -7.46 18.57
N ALA A 194 11.16 -6.47 19.44
CA ALA A 194 12.00 -5.28 19.55
C ALA A 194 13.48 -5.60 19.79
N ALA A 195 13.76 -6.57 20.68
CA ALA A 195 15.12 -7.03 20.96
C ALA A 195 15.84 -7.62 19.74
N ARG A 196 15.11 -8.10 18.71
CA ARG A 196 15.71 -8.57 17.45
C ARG A 196 16.09 -7.45 16.48
N HIS A 197 15.56 -6.25 16.71
CA HIS A 197 15.89 -5.05 15.97
C HIS A 197 16.74 -4.10 16.82
N ASP A 198 17.48 -4.65 17.78
CA ASP A 198 18.39 -3.92 18.68
C ASP A 198 17.73 -2.80 19.51
N LEU A 199 16.42 -2.89 19.75
CA LEU A 199 15.68 -2.00 20.65
C LEU A 199 15.36 -2.68 21.98
N LEU A 200 15.79 -2.05 23.07
CA LEU A 200 15.43 -2.46 24.43
C LEU A 200 14.15 -1.75 24.82
N VAL A 201 13.07 -2.51 25.02
CA VAL A 201 11.76 -1.98 25.42
C VAL A 201 11.39 -2.55 26.78
N ASP A 202 11.06 -1.68 27.74
CA ASP A 202 10.71 -2.10 29.09
C ASP A 202 9.20 -2.18 29.28
N ASN A 203 8.47 -1.18 28.78
CA ASN A 203 7.04 -1.08 28.95
C ASN A 203 6.32 -0.76 27.63
N VAL A 204 5.10 -1.29 27.50
CA VAL A 204 4.20 -0.99 26.38
C VAL A 204 2.88 -0.51 26.96
N SER A 205 2.48 0.70 26.58
CA SER A 205 1.22 1.30 27.02
C SER A 205 0.39 1.77 25.82
N ALA A 206 -0.92 1.95 26.02
CA ALA A 206 -1.80 2.52 25.01
C ALA A 206 -2.30 3.89 25.48
N ILE A 207 -2.06 4.93 24.68
CA ILE A 207 -2.47 6.30 25.00
C ILE A 207 -3.29 6.90 23.85
N PRO A 208 -4.21 7.82 24.12
CA PRO A 208 -5.03 8.43 23.08
C PRO A 208 -4.19 9.31 22.14
N ALA A 209 -4.45 9.20 20.85
CA ALA A 209 -3.98 10.16 19.84
C ALA A 209 -4.43 11.57 20.23
N LEU A 210 -3.47 12.49 20.29
CA LEU A 210 -3.78 13.90 20.53
C LEU A 210 -4.36 14.53 19.26
N PRO A 211 -5.46 15.30 19.36
CA PRO A 211 -6.00 15.97 18.20
C PRO A 211 -5.04 17.06 17.72
N GLU A 212 -4.86 17.16 16.41
CA GLU A 212 -4.18 18.30 15.81
C GLU A 212 -5.01 19.58 16.08
N THR A 213 -4.41 20.55 16.76
CA THR A 213 -5.07 21.82 17.11
C THR A 213 -4.41 22.97 16.37
N GLY A 214 -5.17 23.62 15.48
CA GLY A 214 -4.78 24.89 14.86
C GLY A 214 -5.10 26.08 15.75
N ASP A 215 -4.69 27.29 15.34
CA ASP A 215 -4.84 28.51 16.13
C ASP A 215 -6.30 28.84 16.51
N GLU A 216 -7.26 28.48 15.66
CA GLU A 216 -8.71 28.68 15.84
C GLU A 216 -9.40 27.48 16.57
N TRP A 217 -8.66 26.68 17.34
CA TRP A 217 -9.20 25.47 17.98
C TRP A 217 -10.41 25.74 18.88
N ARG A 218 -10.50 26.93 19.49
CA ARG A 218 -11.62 27.31 20.36
C ARG A 218 -12.92 27.47 19.58
N GLN A 219 -12.87 28.16 18.45
CA GLN A 219 -14.02 28.37 17.56
C GLN A 219 -14.47 27.04 16.97
N ASN A 220 -13.54 26.24 16.44
CA ASN A 220 -13.81 24.91 15.87
C ASN A 220 -14.46 23.97 16.89
N LEU A 221 -13.97 23.98 18.14
CA LEU A 221 -14.55 23.17 19.21
C LEU A 221 -15.95 23.66 19.60
N GLN A 222 -16.15 24.97 19.72
CA GLN A 222 -17.47 25.56 20.01
C GLN A 222 -18.50 25.23 18.94
N GLU A 223 -18.14 25.31 17.66
CA GLU A 223 -19.02 24.93 16.55
C GLU A 223 -19.41 23.45 16.63
N LYS A 224 -18.46 22.54 16.89
CA LYS A 224 -18.76 21.10 17.07
C LYS A 224 -19.70 20.84 18.25
N LEU A 225 -19.53 21.58 19.35
CA LEU A 225 -20.39 21.49 20.54
C LEU A 225 -21.81 21.99 20.26
N ILE A 226 -21.95 23.09 19.50
CA ILE A 226 -23.24 23.65 19.10
C ILE A 226 -23.96 22.70 18.13
N ASN A 227 -23.23 22.14 17.17
CA ASN A 227 -23.78 21.28 16.11
C ASN A 227 -24.00 19.82 16.54
N LYS A 228 -23.70 19.45 17.80
CA LYS A 228 -23.80 18.08 18.35
C LYS A 228 -23.28 17.00 17.41
N THR A 229 -22.17 17.27 16.71
CA THR A 229 -21.57 16.27 15.83
C THR A 229 -20.77 15.29 16.69
N PRO A 230 -21.09 13.98 16.73
CA PRO A 230 -20.25 13.02 17.43
C PRO A 230 -18.86 12.99 16.78
N PRO A 231 -17.79 12.70 17.56
CA PRO A 231 -16.46 12.53 17.00
C PRO A 231 -16.51 11.43 15.94
N SER A 232 -16.13 11.78 14.71
CA SER A 232 -16.10 10.87 13.57
C SER A 232 -15.20 9.68 13.89
N GLN A 233 -15.80 8.50 13.97
CA GLN A 233 -15.12 7.22 14.11
C GLN A 233 -14.67 6.78 12.71
N GLY A 234 -13.40 7.01 12.39
CA GLY A 234 -12.75 6.54 11.17
C GLY A 234 -11.30 7.03 11.15
N PRO A 235 -10.35 6.25 10.60
CA PRO A 235 -8.95 6.66 10.55
C PRO A 235 -8.86 7.94 9.72
N GLY A 236 -8.59 9.05 10.40
CA GLY A 236 -8.17 10.28 9.76
C GLY A 236 -6.77 10.03 9.24
N LEU A 237 -6.66 9.64 7.97
CA LEU A 237 -5.37 9.64 7.30
C LEU A 237 -4.81 11.06 7.44
N CYS A 238 -3.72 11.19 8.21
CA CYS A 238 -2.96 12.43 8.33
C CYS A 238 -2.65 12.91 6.91
N VAL A 239 -3.34 13.98 6.51
CA VAL A 239 -3.08 14.68 5.26
C VAL A 239 -1.79 15.44 5.49
N LYS A 240 -0.67 14.84 5.08
CA LYS A 240 0.53 15.62 4.78
C LYS A 240 0.18 16.53 3.60
N GLU A 241 0.01 17.79 3.95
CA GLU A 241 -0.31 18.91 3.11
C GLU A 241 0.73 19.10 1.99
N THR A 242 0.40 18.73 0.74
CA THR A 242 0.31 19.63 -0.43
C THR A 242 0.07 18.85 -1.74
N ALA A 243 -1.20 18.66 -2.09
CA ALA A 243 -1.69 18.65 -3.47
C ALA A 243 -3.18 18.95 -3.38
N ALA A 244 -3.69 19.90 -4.20
CA ALA A 244 -5.06 20.37 -4.15
C ALA A 244 -6.07 19.23 -3.93
N THR A 245 -6.73 19.20 -2.76
CA THR A 245 -7.62 18.08 -2.40
C THR A 245 -8.76 18.02 -3.40
N LEU A 246 -8.74 17.02 -4.27
CA LEU A 246 -9.84 16.70 -5.17
C LEU A 246 -10.96 16.11 -4.33
N SER A 247 -11.85 16.97 -3.83
CA SER A 247 -12.97 16.58 -2.99
C SER A 247 -14.29 17.19 -3.44
N ALA A 248 -15.38 16.44 -3.25
CA ALA A 248 -16.74 16.91 -3.49
C ALA A 248 -17.71 16.20 -2.53
N ASP A 249 -18.67 16.95 -1.98
CA ASP A 249 -19.70 16.46 -1.03
C ASP A 249 -19.16 15.65 0.16
N GLY A 250 -17.93 15.92 0.59
CA GLY A 250 -17.26 15.20 1.67
C GLY A 250 -16.53 13.91 1.25
N PHE A 251 -16.54 13.57 -0.04
CA PHE A 251 -15.72 12.49 -0.61
C PHE A 251 -14.39 13.03 -1.12
N ALA A 252 -13.32 12.25 -0.95
CA ALA A 252 -12.01 12.51 -1.52
C ALA A 252 -11.74 11.57 -2.70
N PHE A 253 -11.14 12.08 -3.77
CA PHE A 253 -10.85 11.34 -4.99
C PHE A 253 -9.35 11.24 -5.22
N HIS A 254 -8.92 10.13 -5.84
CA HIS A 254 -7.51 9.85 -6.11
C HIS A 254 -7.05 10.48 -7.44
N SER A 255 -7.98 10.90 -8.30
CA SER A 255 -7.68 11.52 -9.59
C SER A 255 -8.73 12.55 -10.02
N GLN A 256 -8.34 13.46 -10.93
CA GLN A 256 -9.23 14.48 -11.49
C GLN A 256 -10.34 13.83 -12.34
N GLU A 257 -10.01 12.73 -13.00
CA GLU A 257 -10.92 11.93 -13.81
C GLU A 257 -12.05 11.34 -12.95
N GLN A 258 -11.73 10.81 -11.76
CA GLN A 258 -12.73 10.32 -10.82
C GLN A 258 -13.68 11.45 -10.38
N LEU A 259 -13.13 12.62 -10.05
CA LEU A 259 -13.94 13.79 -9.67
C LEU A 259 -14.87 14.23 -10.83
N LEU A 260 -14.38 14.22 -12.07
CA LEU A 260 -15.18 14.57 -13.24
C LEU A 260 -16.35 13.58 -13.47
N VAL A 261 -16.10 12.29 -13.31
CA VAL A 261 -17.15 11.26 -13.41
C VAL A 261 -18.17 11.41 -12.30
N TYR A 262 -17.73 11.70 -11.07
CA TYR A 262 -18.63 11.96 -9.95
C TYR A 262 -19.54 13.17 -10.21
N GLU A 263 -18.98 14.29 -10.66
CA GLU A 263 -19.75 15.49 -11.00
C GLU A 263 -20.69 15.27 -12.20
N ALA A 264 -20.28 14.46 -13.18
CA ALA A 264 -21.15 14.05 -14.29
C ALA A 264 -22.32 13.18 -13.81
N LEU A 265 -22.09 12.25 -12.87
CA LEU A 265 -23.15 11.45 -12.25
C LEU A 265 -24.14 12.32 -11.46
N LYS A 266 -23.66 13.33 -10.73
CA LYS A 266 -24.52 14.32 -10.05
C LYS A 266 -25.38 15.12 -11.03
N ARG A 267 -24.77 15.60 -12.13
CA ARG A 267 -25.52 16.29 -13.18
C ARG A 267 -26.56 15.37 -13.82
N ALA A 268 -26.24 14.10 -14.04
CA ALA A 268 -27.18 13.13 -14.57
C ALA A 268 -28.32 12.85 -13.57
N GLN A 269 -28.02 12.72 -12.28
CA GLN A 269 -29.01 12.56 -11.21
C GLN A 269 -30.00 13.73 -11.17
N ALA A 270 -29.50 14.97 -11.30
CA ALA A 270 -30.33 16.18 -11.31
C ALA A 270 -31.25 16.31 -12.54
N GLN A 271 -30.95 15.60 -13.63
CA GLN A 271 -31.76 15.60 -14.85
C GLN A 271 -32.83 14.49 -14.87
N LEU A 272 -32.85 13.61 -13.87
CA LEU A 272 -33.83 12.54 -13.79
C LEU A 272 -35.23 13.06 -13.39
N PRO A 273 -36.32 12.43 -13.88
CA PRO A 273 -37.68 12.66 -13.39
C PRO A 273 -37.80 12.50 -11.87
N GLN A 274 -38.69 13.23 -11.21
CA GLN A 274 -38.85 13.26 -9.74
C GLN A 274 -39.17 11.89 -9.11
N ASP A 275 -39.72 10.96 -9.86
CA ASP A 275 -40.05 9.59 -9.43
C ASP A 275 -38.89 8.60 -9.63
N SER A 276 -37.73 9.07 -10.08
CA SER A 276 -36.56 8.24 -10.35
C SER A 276 -35.28 8.86 -9.81
N THR A 277 -34.35 8.03 -9.34
CA THR A 277 -33.04 8.49 -8.88
C THR A 277 -32.00 7.41 -9.11
N ILE A 278 -30.74 7.80 -8.94
CA ILE A 278 -29.59 6.90 -8.82
C ILE A 278 -28.94 7.10 -7.47
N ALA A 279 -28.38 6.04 -6.88
CA ALA A 279 -27.45 6.19 -5.75
C ALA A 279 -26.03 5.96 -6.25
N VAL A 280 -25.12 6.84 -5.88
CA VAL A 280 -23.72 6.83 -6.29
C VAL A 280 -22.87 6.60 -5.05
N PHE A 281 -22.06 5.55 -5.08
CA PHE A 281 -21.12 5.19 -4.03
C PHE A 281 -19.71 5.34 -4.61
N PRO A 282 -19.02 6.46 -4.36
CA PRO A 282 -17.63 6.64 -4.75
C PRO A 282 -16.70 5.82 -3.85
N LEU A 283 -15.68 5.22 -4.45
CA LEU A 283 -14.63 4.43 -3.82
C LEU A 283 -15.15 3.42 -2.76
N PRO A 284 -16.18 2.62 -3.08
CA PRO A 284 -16.83 1.74 -2.12
C PRO A 284 -15.90 0.58 -1.75
N ARG A 285 -15.46 0.52 -0.49
CA ARG A 285 -14.70 -0.64 -0.01
C ARG A 285 -15.59 -1.88 -0.04
N GLY A 286 -15.14 -2.91 -0.75
CA GLY A 286 -15.85 -4.16 -0.92
C GLY A 286 -14.89 -5.35 -0.94
N ARG A 287 -15.41 -6.55 -0.66
CA ARG A 287 -14.66 -7.80 -0.72
C ARG A 287 -15.32 -8.72 -1.74
N LEU A 288 -14.53 -9.26 -2.66
CA LEU A 288 -14.99 -10.19 -3.68
C LEU A 288 -14.17 -11.48 -3.62
N GLY A 289 -14.86 -12.62 -3.41
CA GLY A 289 -14.22 -13.92 -3.33
C GLY A 289 -13.33 -14.15 -2.09
N SER A 290 -12.46 -15.15 -2.17
CA SER A 290 -11.72 -15.71 -1.03
C SER A 290 -10.45 -14.96 -0.61
N GLY A 291 -10.08 -13.81 -1.19
CA GLY A 291 -8.87 -13.12 -0.71
C GLY A 291 -8.42 -11.81 -1.36
N ARG A 292 -9.10 -11.26 -2.36
CA ARG A 292 -8.68 -9.98 -2.98
C ARG A 292 -9.70 -8.88 -2.68
N ALA A 293 -9.26 -7.85 -1.95
CA ALA A 293 -10.01 -6.61 -1.80
C ALA A 293 -9.72 -5.73 -3.01
N TRP A 294 -10.48 -5.94 -4.09
CA TRP A 294 -10.43 -5.06 -5.24
C TRP A 294 -11.70 -4.20 -5.25
N VAL A 295 -11.54 -2.90 -5.47
CA VAL A 295 -12.56 -1.87 -5.26
C VAL A 295 -12.78 -1.15 -6.59
N PRO A 296 -14.00 -1.20 -7.18
CA PRO A 296 -14.32 -0.35 -8.33
C PRO A 296 -14.33 1.12 -7.89
N ASP A 297 -14.09 2.06 -8.80
CA ASP A 297 -14.07 3.49 -8.45
C ASP A 297 -15.46 4.00 -8.09
N PHE A 298 -16.50 3.49 -8.75
CA PHE A 298 -17.88 3.80 -8.41
C PHE A 298 -18.76 2.56 -8.45
N ILE A 299 -19.66 2.46 -7.48
CA ILE A 299 -20.87 1.64 -7.58
C ILE A 299 -22.04 2.59 -7.79
N VAL A 300 -22.86 2.31 -8.79
CA VAL A 300 -24.06 3.08 -9.11
C VAL A 300 -25.26 2.15 -9.08
N THR A 301 -26.30 2.54 -8.34
CA THR A 301 -27.57 1.82 -8.36
C THR A 301 -28.62 2.63 -9.09
N ALA A 302 -29.35 1.99 -10.00
CA ALA A 302 -30.39 2.62 -10.81
C ALA A 302 -31.49 1.60 -11.13
N SER A 303 -32.76 1.95 -10.92
CA SER A 303 -33.92 1.11 -11.30
C SER A 303 -33.83 -0.34 -10.80
N GLY A 304 -33.36 -0.56 -9.56
CA GLY A 304 -33.23 -1.88 -8.95
C GLY A 304 -32.01 -2.69 -9.42
N ARG A 305 -31.09 -2.07 -10.15
CA ARG A 305 -29.88 -2.71 -10.67
C ARG A 305 -28.62 -2.02 -10.17
N VAL A 306 -27.51 -2.75 -10.15
CA VAL A 306 -26.21 -2.26 -9.70
C VAL A 306 -25.24 -2.31 -10.87
N GLY A 307 -24.55 -1.20 -11.12
CA GLY A 307 -23.46 -1.10 -12.06
C GLY A 307 -22.17 -0.65 -11.37
N ALA A 308 -21.04 -1.00 -11.95
CA ALA A 308 -19.71 -0.55 -11.52
C ALA A 308 -19.05 0.29 -12.62
N ILE A 309 -18.33 1.32 -12.22
CA ILE A 309 -17.50 2.13 -13.10
C ILE A 309 -16.06 2.09 -12.59
N GLU A 310 -15.13 1.88 -13.51
CA GLU A 310 -13.69 2.10 -13.31
C GLU A 310 -13.25 3.27 -14.18
N VAL A 311 -12.44 4.16 -13.62
CA VAL A 311 -12.00 5.41 -14.23
C VAL A 311 -10.48 5.44 -14.26
N GLY A 312 -9.89 5.28 -15.43
CA GLY A 312 -8.44 5.24 -15.59
C GLY A 312 -7.99 4.34 -16.74
N ASP A 313 -6.70 4.37 -17.08
CA ASP A 313 -6.12 3.54 -18.14
C ASP A 313 -6.41 2.05 -17.92
N PRO A 314 -6.72 1.27 -18.97
CA PRO A 314 -6.68 -0.17 -18.84
C PRO A 314 -5.20 -0.49 -18.70
N HIS A 315 -4.85 -1.30 -17.70
CA HIS A 315 -3.47 -1.75 -17.52
C HIS A 315 -2.85 -2.14 -18.87
N PRO A 316 -1.61 -1.70 -19.21
CA PRO A 316 -1.00 -1.99 -20.50
C PRO A 316 -0.90 -3.51 -20.70
N HIS A 317 -1.82 -4.04 -21.52
CA HIS A 317 -1.90 -5.35 -22.18
C HIS A 317 -1.47 -6.67 -21.48
N GLU A 318 -0.97 -6.69 -20.24
CA GLU A 318 -0.56 -7.93 -19.55
C GLU A 318 -1.63 -8.56 -18.64
N HIS A 319 -2.77 -7.88 -18.43
CA HIS A 319 -3.79 -8.30 -17.45
C HIS A 319 -5.22 -8.45 -17.99
N VAL A 320 -5.44 -8.43 -19.31
CA VAL A 320 -6.80 -8.56 -19.91
C VAL A 320 -7.56 -9.79 -19.40
N ALA A 321 -6.85 -10.90 -19.20
CA ALA A 321 -7.45 -12.12 -18.65
C ALA A 321 -7.80 -12.00 -17.16
N ALA A 322 -7.02 -11.24 -16.38
CA ALA A 322 -7.28 -10.96 -14.97
C ALA A 322 -8.45 -9.98 -14.81
N ASP A 323 -8.50 -8.92 -15.62
CA ASP A 323 -9.62 -7.97 -15.67
C ASP A 323 -10.91 -8.69 -16.08
N ALA A 324 -10.86 -9.56 -17.09
CA ALA A 324 -12.01 -10.37 -17.49
C ALA A 324 -12.44 -11.38 -16.39
N ALA A 325 -11.49 -11.90 -15.59
CA ALA A 325 -11.82 -12.78 -14.46
C ALA A 325 -12.46 -12.01 -13.30
N LEU A 326 -12.02 -10.77 -13.05
CA LEU A 326 -12.61 -9.87 -12.08
C LEU A 326 -14.02 -9.46 -12.52
N ASP A 327 -14.20 -9.07 -13.78
CA ASP A 327 -15.52 -8.74 -14.35
C ASP A 327 -16.49 -9.90 -14.22
N ARG A 328 -16.03 -11.13 -14.51
CA ARG A 328 -16.85 -12.34 -14.32
C ARG A 328 -17.24 -12.54 -12.86
N SER A 329 -16.32 -12.28 -11.92
CA SER A 329 -16.58 -12.43 -10.49
C SER A 329 -17.62 -11.41 -10.01
N TRP A 330 -17.55 -10.16 -10.46
CA TRP A 330 -18.53 -9.12 -10.14
C TRP A 330 -19.89 -9.34 -10.79
N ARG A 331 -19.92 -9.79 -12.05
CA ARG A 331 -21.18 -10.20 -12.68
C ARG A 331 -21.81 -11.37 -11.91
N SER A 332 -20.99 -12.32 -11.45
CA SER A 332 -21.47 -13.44 -10.63
C SER A 332 -21.96 -13.02 -9.25
N SER A 333 -21.53 -11.86 -8.73
CA SER A 333 -22.04 -11.29 -7.47
C SER A 333 -23.28 -10.40 -7.66
N GLY A 334 -23.78 -10.24 -8.89
CA GLY A 334 -25.01 -9.48 -9.18
C GLY A 334 -24.80 -8.06 -9.71
N ILE A 335 -23.56 -7.66 -10.04
CA ILE A 335 -23.35 -6.40 -10.78
C ILE A 335 -23.76 -6.61 -12.24
N ALA A 336 -24.80 -5.90 -12.67
CA ALA A 336 -25.41 -6.07 -13.98
C ALA A 336 -24.57 -5.47 -15.11
N HIS A 337 -23.86 -4.38 -14.85
CA HIS A 337 -23.06 -3.69 -15.86
C HIS A 337 -21.75 -3.16 -15.26
N ILE A 338 -20.65 -3.35 -15.99
CA ILE A 338 -19.32 -2.86 -15.60
C ILE A 338 -18.79 -2.08 -16.80
N GLU A 339 -18.43 -0.82 -16.61
CA GLU A 339 -17.90 0.05 -17.65
C GLU A 339 -16.56 0.65 -17.22
N ARG A 340 -15.55 0.46 -18.06
CA ARG A 340 -14.22 1.08 -17.89
C ARG A 340 -14.18 2.35 -18.74
N ILE A 341 -14.11 3.51 -18.09
CA ILE A 341 -14.12 4.81 -18.74
C ILE A 341 -12.68 5.34 -18.82
N LEU A 342 -12.26 5.59 -20.07
CA LEU A 342 -10.97 6.19 -20.37
C LEU A 342 -11.12 7.66 -20.66
N LEU A 343 -10.55 8.50 -19.80
CA LEU A 343 -10.63 9.95 -19.93
C LEU A 343 -9.35 10.62 -20.44
N LYS A 344 -8.32 9.86 -20.88
CA LYS A 344 -7.12 10.44 -21.49
C LYS A 344 -7.48 11.27 -22.72
N GLY A 345 -7.31 12.59 -22.61
CA GLY A 345 -7.60 13.55 -23.69
C GLY A 345 -8.97 14.24 -23.62
N PHE A 346 -9.80 13.95 -22.62
CA PHE A 346 -11.07 14.64 -22.43
C PHE A 346 -10.81 16.01 -21.80
N SER A 347 -11.04 17.09 -22.55
CA SER A 347 -10.89 18.47 -22.07
C SER A 347 -12.23 19.15 -21.76
N ALA A 348 -13.37 18.45 -21.93
CA ALA A 348 -14.69 19.06 -21.84
C ALA A 348 -15.71 18.18 -21.08
N ASP A 349 -16.38 18.78 -20.09
CA ASP A 349 -17.42 18.16 -19.25
C ASP A 349 -18.53 17.45 -20.05
N ARG A 350 -18.85 17.96 -21.26
CA ARG A 350 -19.91 17.42 -22.12
C ARG A 350 -19.63 16.00 -22.63
N GLU A 351 -18.37 15.66 -22.84
CA GLU A 351 -17.99 14.34 -23.35
C GLU A 351 -18.11 13.29 -22.24
N VAL A 352 -17.71 13.63 -21.00
CA VAL A 352 -17.90 12.80 -19.81
C VAL A 352 -19.40 12.60 -19.52
N ASP A 353 -20.21 13.67 -19.63
CA ASP A 353 -21.65 13.61 -19.46
C ASP A 353 -22.34 12.68 -20.49
N ALA A 354 -21.79 12.54 -21.70
CA ALA A 354 -22.31 11.63 -22.71
C ALA A 354 -22.02 10.17 -22.35
N VAL A 355 -20.79 9.87 -21.89
CA VAL A 355 -20.39 8.53 -21.46
C VAL A 355 -21.22 8.08 -20.25
N VAL A 356 -21.36 8.93 -19.23
CA VAL A 356 -22.16 8.62 -18.04
C VAL A 356 -23.63 8.36 -18.38
N ARG A 357 -24.21 9.14 -19.30
CA ARG A 357 -25.58 8.88 -19.78
C ARG A 357 -25.71 7.55 -20.51
N GLN A 358 -24.71 7.18 -21.32
CA GLN A 358 -24.68 5.88 -22.00
C GLN A 358 -24.60 4.73 -20.99
N PHE A 359 -23.72 4.83 -19.98
CA PHE A 359 -23.63 3.87 -18.87
C PHE A 359 -24.98 3.68 -18.18
N LEU A 360 -25.63 4.78 -17.77
CA LEU A 360 -26.93 4.73 -17.08
C LEU A 360 -28.05 4.17 -17.96
N THR A 361 -27.96 4.33 -19.28
CA THR A 361 -28.91 3.76 -20.24
C THR A 361 -28.70 2.25 -20.32
N ARG A 362 -27.45 1.80 -20.50
CA ARG A 362 -27.09 0.37 -20.54
C ARG A 362 -27.41 -0.37 -19.25
N LEU A 363 -27.17 0.25 -18.10
CA LEU A 363 -27.50 -0.33 -16.79
C LEU A 363 -29.00 -0.64 -16.68
N ARG A 364 -29.85 0.19 -17.27
CA ARG A 364 -31.31 0.01 -17.31
C ARG A 364 -31.77 -1.00 -18.35
N GLU A 365 -31.08 -1.11 -19.49
CA GLU A 365 -31.50 -1.91 -20.64
C GLU A 365 -30.96 -3.35 -20.67
N HIS A 366 -29.76 -3.62 -20.14
CA HIS A 366 -29.13 -4.95 -20.26
C HIS A 366 -29.76 -5.99 -19.31
N HIS A 367 -30.52 -6.92 -19.87
CA HIS A 367 -31.19 -8.03 -19.16
C HIS A 367 -30.25 -9.12 -18.68
#